data_AF-A0A2H6F911-F1
#
_entry.id   AF-A0A2H6F911-F1
#
_cell.length_a   1.000
_cell.length_b   1.000
_cell.length_c   1.000
_cell.angle_alpha   90.00
_cell.angle_beta   90.00
_cell.angle_gamma   90.00
#
_symmetry.space_group_name_H-M   'P 1'
#
loop_
_entity.id
_entity.type
_entity.pdbx_description
1 polymer ?
#
loop_
_entity_poly.entity_id
_entity_poly.type
_entity_poly.pdbx_seq_one_letter_code
_entity_poly.pdbx_strand_id
1 'polypeptide(L)'
;MNLFKFIIVNIVETLLRVIPFPCKTGLHIIGNPDSNSPVFLTCNYHLTVERVKMALRGMDCYLLVANSRGHNVWCGSAGGHLTHHSVISVLKTSGIEEVVDHRNVVLPQLAATGIEERAIQKKTGWKVIWGPVYAKDIPIFLNKDFTKTPIMRQVRFTLLQRVEMAVMWAFPFSVIAAAISYLFWPEMLASLTVLIWSVSLFIFLLFPLYSIWLNPKKKRTSFSKYTVVFDIGRIPLAIWMVFMVLLVIYSSMEGDGSWGYILRWGFASLVVLLIISLDLTGSTPVFKSGLHDDRLLDVVLNKGKCRGAGLCLEVCPRNCFDVDTSTHTASMPRSNRCVRCGACIVQCPFDALSFKSPGGHLIPPAIIRKYKLNLIGKRMIDIE
;
A
#
# COMPACT_ATOMS: atom_id res chain seq x y z
N MET A 1 -11.26 0.18 24.58
CA MET A 1 -9.84 -0.24 24.61
C MET A 1 -9.05 0.75 25.45
N ASN A 2 -8.16 0.28 26.32
CA ASN A 2 -7.24 1.16 27.06
C ASN A 2 -6.26 1.83 26.08
N LEU A 3 -6.07 3.15 26.20
CA LEU A 3 -5.14 3.94 25.40
C LEU A 3 -3.71 3.35 25.43
N PHE A 4 -3.30 2.80 26.56
CA PHE A 4 -2.01 2.12 26.71
C PHE A 4 -1.86 0.92 25.76
N LYS A 5 -2.89 0.06 25.69
CA LYS A 5 -2.90 -1.10 24.79
C LYS A 5 -2.85 -0.66 23.32
N PHE A 6 -3.57 0.41 22.97
CA PHE A 6 -3.52 0.99 21.63
C PHE A 6 -2.10 1.44 21.27
N ILE A 7 -1.42 2.15 22.17
CA ILE A 7 -0.06 2.65 21.95
C ILE A 7 0.91 1.48 21.71
N ILE A 8 0.84 0.43 22.54
CA ILE A 8 1.69 -0.77 22.37
C ILE A 8 1.45 -1.43 21.01
N VAL A 9 0.19 -1.69 20.66
CA VAL A 9 -0.17 -2.28 19.36
C VAL A 9 0.36 -1.41 18.22
N ASN A 10 0.20 -0.09 18.33
CA ASN A 10 0.65 0.84 17.30
C ASN A 10 2.17 0.81 17.12
N ILE A 11 2.94 0.74 18.20
CA ILE A 11 4.41 0.69 18.14
C ILE A 11 4.87 -0.68 17.61
N VAL A 12 4.47 -1.77 18.27
CA VAL A 12 4.98 -3.13 17.98
C VAL A 12 4.60 -3.55 16.56
N GLU A 13 3.34 -3.36 16.15
CA GLU A 13 2.90 -3.78 14.82
C GLU A 13 3.30 -2.79 13.72
N THR A 14 3.79 -1.60 14.07
CA THR A 14 4.48 -0.73 13.09
C THR A 14 5.90 -1.24 12.85
N LEU A 15 6.63 -1.63 13.90
CA LEU A 15 7.96 -2.24 13.78
C LEU A 15 7.93 -3.55 12.99
N LEU A 16 6.88 -4.35 13.21
CA LEU A 16 6.70 -5.66 12.58
C LEU A 16 5.72 -5.63 11.39
N ARG A 17 5.48 -4.46 10.80
CA ARG A 17 4.42 -4.26 9.79
C ARG A 17 4.54 -5.10 8.52
N VAL A 18 5.72 -5.68 8.27
CA VAL A 18 5.95 -6.64 7.16
C VAL A 18 5.28 -7.99 7.41
N ILE A 19 4.95 -8.32 8.66
CA ILE A 19 4.32 -9.57 9.09
C ILE A 19 2.79 -9.39 9.14
N PRO A 20 2.00 -10.33 8.61
CA PRO A 20 0.56 -10.28 8.74
C PRO A 20 0.13 -10.62 10.18
N PHE A 21 -0.63 -9.71 10.81
CA PHE A 21 -1.24 -9.90 12.13
C PHE A 21 -2.77 -9.96 12.01
N PRO A 22 -3.36 -11.14 11.75
CA PRO A 22 -4.80 -11.28 11.63
C PRO A 22 -5.51 -11.16 12.99
N CYS A 23 -6.63 -10.46 13.03
CA CYS A 23 -7.56 -10.47 14.17
C CYS A 23 -8.88 -11.17 13.82
N LYS A 24 -9.73 -11.35 14.84
CA LYS A 24 -11.07 -11.93 14.69
C LYS A 24 -11.90 -11.12 13.69
N THR A 25 -12.58 -11.84 12.79
CA THR A 25 -13.50 -11.29 11.80
C THR A 25 -14.93 -11.23 12.34
N GLY A 26 -15.79 -10.44 11.70
CA GLY A 26 -17.21 -10.35 12.02
C GLY A 26 -17.65 -8.96 12.45
N LEU A 27 -18.78 -8.90 13.15
CA LEU A 27 -19.40 -7.65 13.62
C LEU A 27 -18.76 -7.18 14.93
N HIS A 28 -18.43 -5.90 14.99
CA HIS A 28 -18.04 -5.20 16.19
C HIS A 28 -18.97 -4.00 16.40
N ILE A 29 -19.54 -3.91 17.61
CA ILE A 29 -20.43 -2.82 18.01
C ILE A 29 -19.56 -1.72 18.65
N ILE A 30 -19.73 -0.47 18.22
CA ILE A 30 -19.04 0.70 18.74
C ILE A 30 -20.09 1.68 19.28
N GLY A 31 -19.98 2.07 20.55
CA GLY A 31 -20.99 2.90 21.20
C GLY A 31 -22.28 2.11 21.45
N ASN A 32 -23.42 2.78 21.33
CA ASN A 32 -24.78 2.23 21.44
C ASN A 32 -25.56 2.47 20.14
N PRO A 33 -25.19 1.80 19.03
CA PRO A 33 -25.86 1.99 17.75
C PRO A 33 -27.29 1.46 17.75
N ASP A 34 -28.12 2.14 16.97
CA ASP A 34 -29.49 1.76 16.63
C ASP A 34 -29.56 1.14 15.21
N SER A 35 -30.76 0.89 14.70
CA SER A 35 -30.97 0.30 13.37
C SER A 35 -30.67 1.24 12.20
N ASN A 36 -30.50 2.54 12.45
CA ASN A 36 -30.15 3.55 11.45
C ASN A 36 -28.65 3.90 11.46
N SER A 37 -27.90 3.35 12.41
CA SER A 37 -26.50 3.67 12.63
C SER A 37 -25.60 3.15 11.50
N PRO A 38 -24.56 3.92 11.12
CA PRO A 38 -23.75 3.59 9.94
C PRO A 38 -22.96 2.29 10.11
N VAL A 39 -22.85 1.54 9.01
CA VAL A 39 -22.04 0.33 8.92
C VAL A 39 -20.74 0.62 8.20
N PHE A 40 -19.62 0.43 8.89
CA PHE A 40 -18.27 0.52 8.34
C PHE A 40 -17.69 -0.87 8.07
N LEU A 41 -16.80 -0.98 7.09
CA LEU A 41 -16.02 -2.18 6.84
C LEU A 41 -14.52 -1.88 6.89
N THR A 42 -13.76 -2.81 7.43
CA THR A 42 -12.29 -2.81 7.37
C THR A 42 -11.75 -4.22 7.12
N CYS A 43 -10.43 -4.32 6.95
CA CYS A 43 -9.70 -5.58 6.84
C CYS A 43 -9.37 -6.16 8.21
N ASN A 44 -8.99 -7.45 8.30
CA ASN A 44 -8.64 -8.07 9.58
C ASN A 44 -7.15 -7.95 9.97
N TYR A 45 -6.44 -6.93 9.48
CA TYR A 45 -5.10 -6.61 10.01
C TYR A 45 -5.24 -5.85 11.33
N HIS A 46 -4.75 -6.41 12.43
CA HIS A 46 -5.01 -5.95 13.79
C HIS A 46 -4.66 -4.47 14.00
N LEU A 47 -3.46 -4.01 13.59
CA LEU A 47 -3.08 -2.60 13.59
C LEU A 47 -4.10 -1.69 12.86
N THR A 48 -4.65 -2.15 11.74
CA THR A 48 -5.64 -1.37 10.99
C THR A 48 -6.97 -1.33 11.75
N VAL A 49 -7.42 -2.45 12.29
CA VAL A 49 -8.66 -2.53 13.07
C VAL A 49 -8.60 -1.62 14.28
N GLU A 50 -7.49 -1.63 15.03
CA GLU A 50 -7.35 -0.78 16.21
C GLU A 50 -7.23 0.71 15.86
N ARG A 51 -6.56 1.07 14.75
CA ARG A 51 -6.54 2.45 14.24
C ARG A 51 -7.93 2.94 13.80
N VAL A 52 -8.74 2.07 13.18
CA VAL A 52 -10.13 2.39 12.81
C VAL A 52 -11.00 2.54 14.05
N LYS A 53 -10.95 1.59 15.00
CA LYS A 53 -11.70 1.67 16.27
C LYS A 53 -11.35 2.93 17.07
N MET A 54 -10.09 3.37 17.05
CA MET A 54 -9.69 4.63 17.66
C MET A 54 -10.35 5.83 16.98
N ALA A 55 -10.38 5.85 15.64
CA ALA A 55 -11.05 6.91 14.88
C ALA A 55 -12.58 6.89 15.04
N LEU A 56 -13.15 5.73 15.36
CA LEU A 56 -14.58 5.55 15.62
C LEU A 56 -15.00 5.85 17.07
N ARG A 57 -14.06 6.22 17.94
CA ARG A 57 -14.33 6.43 19.36
C ARG A 57 -15.30 7.61 19.56
N GLY A 58 -16.37 7.36 20.33
CA GLY A 58 -17.39 8.37 20.62
C GLY A 58 -18.49 8.46 19.56
N MET A 59 -18.57 7.49 18.66
CA MET A 59 -19.67 7.35 17.69
C MET A 59 -20.44 6.06 17.92
N ASP A 60 -21.70 6.06 17.52
CA ASP A 60 -22.59 4.90 17.53
C ASP A 60 -22.61 4.30 16.14
N CYS A 61 -21.93 3.16 15.95
CA CYS A 61 -21.81 2.54 14.62
C CYS A 61 -21.45 1.05 14.70
N TYR A 62 -21.65 0.37 13.56
CA TYR A 62 -21.23 -1.01 13.37
C TYR A 62 -19.94 -1.08 12.56
N LEU A 63 -18.99 -1.91 12.99
CA LEU A 63 -17.75 -2.17 12.27
C LEU A 63 -17.66 -3.66 11.87
N LEU A 64 -17.68 -3.91 10.58
CA LEU A 64 -17.44 -5.22 9.98
C LEU A 64 -15.94 -5.41 9.70
N VAL A 65 -15.36 -6.45 10.29
CA VAL A 65 -13.98 -6.86 10.05
C VAL A 65 -13.96 -8.01 9.06
N ALA A 66 -13.61 -7.73 7.81
CA ALA A 66 -13.53 -8.71 6.73
C ALA A 66 -12.16 -9.42 6.69
N ASN A 67 -12.15 -10.69 6.32
CA ASN A 67 -10.91 -11.46 6.21
C ASN A 67 -10.02 -10.94 5.07
N SER A 68 -8.82 -10.47 5.42
CA SER A 68 -7.74 -10.08 4.53
C SER A 68 -6.45 -10.87 4.78
N ARG A 69 -6.55 -11.99 5.51
CA ARG A 69 -5.41 -12.81 5.98
C ARG A 69 -4.37 -12.01 6.79
N GLY A 70 -4.81 -10.98 7.50
CA GLY A 70 -3.91 -10.12 8.28
C GLY A 70 -3.11 -9.12 7.46
N HIS A 71 -3.51 -8.84 6.21
CA HIS A 71 -2.93 -7.75 5.41
C HIS A 71 -3.74 -6.46 5.54
N ASN A 72 -3.05 -5.31 5.56
CA ASN A 72 -3.70 -3.99 5.56
C ASN A 72 -4.59 -3.79 4.32
N VAL A 73 -5.46 -2.78 4.36
CA VAL A 73 -6.45 -2.52 3.28
C VAL A 73 -5.83 -2.44 1.88
N TRP A 74 -4.83 -1.57 1.67
CA TRP A 74 -4.30 -1.33 0.33
C TRP A 74 -3.52 -2.54 -0.20
N CYS A 75 -2.63 -3.11 0.62
CA CYS A 75 -1.87 -4.30 0.25
C CYS A 75 -2.78 -5.51 0.09
N GLY A 76 -3.78 -5.69 0.95
CA GLY A 76 -4.77 -6.76 0.86
C GLY A 76 -5.62 -6.65 -0.39
N SER A 77 -6.07 -5.46 -0.77
CA SER A 77 -6.90 -5.26 -1.97
C SER A 77 -6.10 -5.31 -3.27
N ALA A 78 -4.93 -4.67 -3.33
CA ALA A 78 -4.04 -4.81 -4.47
C ALA A 78 -3.45 -6.23 -4.56
N GLY A 79 -3.41 -6.93 -3.43
CA GLY A 79 -2.90 -8.27 -3.27
C GLY A 79 -3.96 -9.37 -3.27
N GLY A 80 -5.21 -9.10 -3.65
CA GLY A 80 -6.24 -10.15 -3.81
C GLY A 80 -6.59 -10.91 -2.52
N HIS A 81 -6.18 -10.43 -1.35
CA HIS A 81 -6.55 -11.00 -0.05
C HIS A 81 -7.80 -10.34 0.54
N LEU A 82 -8.05 -9.07 0.18
CA LEU A 82 -9.27 -8.34 0.51
C LEU A 82 -10.06 -8.06 -0.76
N THR A 83 -11.04 -8.91 -1.06
CA THR A 83 -11.82 -8.87 -2.29
C THR A 83 -13.30 -8.63 -2.00
N HIS A 84 -14.09 -8.42 -3.06
CA HIS A 84 -15.55 -8.36 -2.92
C HIS A 84 -16.14 -9.65 -2.32
N HIS A 85 -15.49 -10.81 -2.49
CA HIS A 85 -15.91 -12.05 -1.80
C HIS A 85 -15.76 -11.96 -0.30
N SER A 86 -14.66 -11.36 0.20
CA SER A 86 -14.46 -11.12 1.63
C SER A 86 -15.55 -10.21 2.20
N VAL A 87 -15.98 -9.20 1.43
CA VAL A 87 -17.07 -8.28 1.81
C VAL A 87 -18.42 -8.99 1.82
N ILE A 88 -18.75 -9.73 0.77
CA ILE A 88 -20.00 -10.49 0.68
C ILE A 88 -20.10 -11.50 1.83
N SER A 89 -19.01 -12.21 2.12
CA SER A 89 -18.94 -13.18 3.21
C SER A 89 -19.23 -12.52 4.56
N VAL A 90 -18.57 -11.40 4.89
CA VAL A 90 -18.81 -10.75 6.19
C VAL A 90 -20.20 -10.14 6.28
N LEU A 91 -20.75 -9.58 5.19
CA LEU A 91 -22.13 -9.05 5.18
C LEU A 91 -23.16 -10.16 5.45
N LYS A 92 -22.95 -11.36 4.91
CA LYS A 92 -23.88 -12.48 5.06
C LYS A 92 -23.72 -13.29 6.34
N THR A 93 -22.54 -13.30 6.95
CA THR A 93 -22.23 -14.17 8.10
C THR A 93 -22.16 -13.44 9.44
N SER A 94 -22.17 -12.11 9.44
CA SER A 94 -21.98 -11.32 10.65
C SER A 94 -23.25 -11.00 11.44
N GLY A 95 -24.44 -11.29 10.90
CA GLY A 95 -25.72 -10.90 11.48
C GLY A 95 -26.10 -9.43 11.27
N ILE A 96 -25.30 -8.65 10.52
CA ILE A 96 -25.55 -7.22 10.31
C ILE A 96 -26.90 -6.94 9.63
N GLU A 97 -27.40 -7.86 8.78
CA GLU A 97 -28.69 -7.71 8.10
C GLU A 97 -29.89 -7.77 9.05
N GLU A 98 -29.70 -8.24 10.28
CA GLU A 98 -30.76 -8.38 11.29
C GLU A 98 -30.81 -7.18 12.25
N VAL A 99 -29.77 -6.33 12.26
CA VAL A 99 -29.63 -5.24 13.24
C VAL A 99 -29.72 -3.84 12.63
N VAL A 100 -29.70 -3.70 11.30
CA VAL A 100 -29.91 -2.41 10.61
C VAL A 100 -31.05 -2.47 9.59
N ASP A 101 -31.78 -1.35 9.46
CA ASP A 101 -32.92 -1.21 8.56
C ASP A 101 -32.52 -0.76 7.14
N HIS A 102 -31.22 -0.59 6.90
CA HIS A 102 -30.66 -0.11 5.63
C HIS A 102 -29.62 -1.08 5.06
N ARG A 103 -29.29 -0.91 3.77
CA ARG A 103 -28.29 -1.73 3.06
C ARG A 103 -27.17 -0.87 2.49
N ASN A 104 -26.52 -0.10 3.36
CA ASN A 104 -25.42 0.79 2.99
C ASN A 104 -24.19 0.43 3.84
N VAL A 105 -23.04 0.21 3.19
CA VAL A 105 -21.79 -0.09 3.90
C VAL A 105 -20.67 0.82 3.41
N VAL A 106 -19.99 1.47 4.36
CA VAL A 106 -18.87 2.37 4.08
C VAL A 106 -17.57 1.58 4.03
N LEU A 107 -16.92 1.56 2.86
CA LEU A 107 -15.64 0.89 2.64
C LEU A 107 -14.50 1.91 2.55
N PRO A 108 -13.27 1.56 2.96
CA PRO A 108 -12.12 2.43 2.78
C PRO A 108 -11.84 2.62 1.29
N GLN A 109 -11.59 3.86 0.84
CA GLN A 109 -11.33 4.18 -0.57
C GLN A 109 -10.23 3.31 -1.19
N LEU A 110 -9.19 3.03 -0.40
CA LEU A 110 -8.02 2.27 -0.79
C LEU A 110 -8.33 0.80 -1.10
N ALA A 111 -9.52 0.30 -0.73
CA ALA A 111 -9.96 -1.05 -1.06
C ALA A 111 -10.55 -1.19 -2.48
N ALA A 112 -10.86 -0.06 -3.14
CA ALA A 112 -11.50 -0.02 -4.45
C ALA A 112 -10.66 -0.62 -5.59
N THR A 113 -9.38 -0.95 -5.35
CA THR A 113 -8.57 -1.69 -6.32
C THR A 113 -8.92 -3.18 -6.35
N GLY A 114 -9.41 -3.71 -5.22
CA GLY A 114 -9.62 -5.14 -4.95
C GLY A 114 -11.08 -5.56 -4.86
N ILE A 115 -11.98 -4.60 -4.75
CA ILE A 115 -13.39 -4.83 -4.45
C ILE A 115 -14.24 -4.27 -5.58
N GLU A 116 -15.09 -5.11 -6.17
CA GLU A 116 -16.07 -4.70 -7.17
C GLU A 116 -17.42 -4.43 -6.49
N GLU A 117 -17.80 -3.16 -6.41
CA GLU A 117 -19.06 -2.72 -5.80
C GLU A 117 -20.29 -3.36 -6.47
N ARG A 118 -20.29 -3.46 -7.81
CA ARG A 118 -21.42 -4.04 -8.56
C ARG A 118 -21.66 -5.50 -8.20
N ALA A 119 -20.59 -6.26 -7.96
CA ALA A 119 -20.68 -7.66 -7.57
C ALA A 119 -21.30 -7.80 -6.17
N ILE A 120 -20.99 -6.87 -5.25
CA ILE A 120 -21.58 -6.82 -3.91
C ILE A 120 -23.07 -6.47 -4.02
N GLN A 121 -23.41 -5.38 -4.71
CA GLN A 121 -24.80 -4.94 -4.88
C GLN A 121 -25.66 -6.05 -5.50
N LYS A 122 -25.18 -6.70 -6.57
CA LYS A 122 -25.92 -7.78 -7.25
C LYS A 122 -26.16 -8.99 -6.35
N LYS A 123 -25.22 -9.34 -5.47
CA LYS A 123 -25.29 -10.56 -4.65
C LYS A 123 -25.94 -10.35 -3.28
N THR A 124 -25.92 -9.12 -2.77
CA THR A 124 -26.31 -8.85 -1.37
C THR A 124 -27.36 -7.75 -1.24
N GLY A 125 -27.59 -6.94 -2.28
CA GLY A 125 -28.42 -5.74 -2.20
C GLY A 125 -27.76 -4.57 -1.47
N TRP A 126 -26.53 -4.74 -0.94
CA TRP A 126 -25.80 -3.70 -0.24
C TRP A 126 -25.10 -2.75 -1.19
N LYS A 127 -25.34 -1.46 -0.97
CA LYS A 127 -24.67 -0.36 -1.64
C LYS A 127 -23.37 -0.03 -0.92
N VAL A 128 -22.28 0.05 -1.70
CA VAL A 128 -20.98 0.47 -1.17
C VAL A 128 -20.89 1.98 -1.24
N ILE A 129 -20.45 2.59 -0.13
CA ILE A 129 -20.08 4.00 -0.07
C ILE A 129 -18.57 4.05 0.14
N TRP A 130 -17.85 4.70 -0.77
CA TRP A 130 -16.40 4.84 -0.65
C TRP A 130 -16.04 5.94 0.35
N GLY A 131 -15.69 5.56 1.57
CA GLY A 131 -15.23 6.44 2.63
C GLY A 131 -13.85 7.07 2.35
N PRO A 132 -13.30 7.84 3.31
CA PRO A 132 -12.05 8.57 3.12
C PRO A 132 -10.82 7.64 3.04
N VAL A 133 -9.69 8.20 2.60
CA VAL A 133 -8.39 7.51 2.61
C VAL A 133 -7.89 7.26 4.04
N TYR A 134 -8.12 8.20 4.96
CA TYR A 134 -7.64 8.11 6.33
C TYR A 134 -8.81 7.98 7.32
N ALA A 135 -8.68 7.04 8.27
CA ALA A 135 -9.72 6.76 9.25
C ALA A 135 -10.09 7.98 10.11
N LYS A 136 -9.11 8.85 10.42
CA LYS A 136 -9.35 10.09 11.19
C LYS A 136 -10.36 11.05 10.56
N ASP A 137 -10.60 10.90 9.25
CA ASP A 137 -11.52 11.77 8.51
C ASP A 137 -12.96 11.21 8.53
N ILE A 138 -13.20 10.01 9.09
CA ILE A 138 -14.53 9.37 9.15
C ILE A 138 -15.57 10.25 9.85
N PRO A 139 -15.30 10.86 11.03
CA PRO A 139 -16.31 11.70 11.68
C PRO A 139 -16.76 12.89 10.83
N ILE A 140 -15.80 13.59 10.20
CA ILE A 140 -16.10 14.73 9.32
C ILE A 140 -16.86 14.27 8.07
N PHE A 141 -16.54 13.09 7.55
CA PHE A 141 -17.22 12.47 6.41
C PHE A 141 -18.69 12.13 6.74
N LEU A 142 -18.97 11.62 7.94
CA LEU A 142 -20.33 11.37 8.40
C LEU A 142 -21.13 12.67 8.59
N ASN A 143 -20.53 13.68 9.22
CA ASN A 143 -21.16 15.00 9.43
C ASN A 143 -21.48 15.74 8.12
N LYS A 144 -21.00 15.25 6.98
CA LYS A 144 -21.27 15.78 5.63
C LYS A 144 -22.09 14.81 4.79
N ASP A 145 -22.93 14.02 5.43
CA ASP A 145 -23.84 13.07 4.77
C ASP A 145 -23.12 12.17 3.75
N PHE A 146 -21.99 11.58 4.19
CA PHE A 146 -21.17 10.70 3.36
C PHE A 146 -20.57 11.37 2.11
N THR A 147 -20.32 12.68 2.16
CA THR A 147 -19.67 13.44 1.09
C THR A 147 -18.19 13.69 1.38
N LYS A 148 -17.30 13.20 0.52
CA LYS A 148 -15.85 13.43 0.65
C LYS A 148 -15.45 14.82 0.16
N THR A 149 -14.60 15.47 0.95
CA THR A 149 -13.82 16.61 0.45
C THR A 149 -12.68 16.14 -0.48
N PRO A 150 -12.17 16.99 -1.38
CA PRO A 150 -11.03 16.64 -2.23
C PRO A 150 -9.79 16.18 -1.46
N ILE A 151 -9.63 16.65 -0.22
CA ILE A 151 -8.52 16.30 0.68
C ILE A 151 -8.64 14.86 1.18
N MET A 152 -9.85 14.45 1.58
CA MET A 152 -10.12 13.10 2.09
C MET A 152 -9.84 12.00 1.08
N ARG A 153 -9.86 12.34 -0.21
CA ARG A 153 -9.59 11.42 -1.31
C ARG A 153 -8.11 11.21 -1.59
N GLN A 154 -7.21 12.00 -1.00
CA GLN A 154 -5.80 12.06 -1.41
C GLN A 154 -4.84 11.44 -0.40
N VAL A 155 -3.93 10.58 -0.88
CA VAL A 155 -2.78 10.13 -0.10
C VAL A 155 -1.71 11.22 -0.06
N ARG A 156 -1.23 11.57 1.14
CA ARG A 156 -0.31 12.71 1.35
C ARG A 156 1.14 12.31 1.63
N PHE A 157 1.39 11.10 2.13
CA PHE A 157 2.72 10.64 2.55
C PHE A 157 3.47 11.68 3.39
N THR A 158 2.83 12.04 4.52
CA THR A 158 3.28 13.06 5.47
C THR A 158 4.59 12.67 6.17
N LEU A 159 5.21 13.62 6.89
CA LEU A 159 6.44 13.37 7.66
C LEU A 159 6.30 12.16 8.60
N LEU A 160 5.20 12.10 9.36
CA LEU A 160 4.95 10.98 10.28
C LEU A 160 4.90 9.63 9.55
N GLN A 161 4.26 9.58 8.37
CA GLN A 161 4.19 8.35 7.56
C GLN A 161 5.56 7.95 7.00
N ARG A 162 6.44 8.90 6.72
CA ARG A 162 7.82 8.62 6.29
C ARG A 162 8.64 8.04 7.42
N VAL A 163 8.50 8.60 8.62
CA VAL A 163 9.12 8.05 9.84
C VAL A 163 8.60 6.64 10.10
N GLU A 164 7.28 6.41 10.01
CA GLU A 164 6.71 5.06 10.12
C GLU A 164 7.35 4.07 9.13
N MET A 165 7.55 4.46 7.86
CA MET A 165 8.20 3.61 6.85
C MET A 165 9.68 3.39 7.13
N ALA A 166 10.41 4.42 7.58
CA ALA A 166 11.80 4.29 7.97
C ALA A 166 11.97 3.29 9.12
N VAL A 167 11.15 3.43 10.17
CA VAL A 167 11.18 2.57 11.35
C VAL A 167 10.79 1.14 11.01
N MET A 168 9.74 0.95 10.21
CA MET A 168 9.29 -0.35 9.72
C MET A 168 10.39 -1.10 8.96
N TRP A 169 11.23 -0.41 8.18
CA TRP A 169 12.34 -1.05 7.47
C TRP A 169 13.56 -1.21 8.37
N ALA A 170 13.95 -0.17 9.10
CA ALA A 170 15.13 -0.18 9.95
C ALA A 170 15.09 -1.30 10.98
N PHE A 171 13.93 -1.56 11.60
CA PHE A 171 13.83 -2.54 12.66
C PHE A 171 14.13 -3.98 12.20
N PRO A 172 13.44 -4.58 11.20
CA PRO A 172 13.80 -5.91 10.69
C PRO A 172 15.24 -6.02 10.19
N PHE A 173 15.75 -5.00 9.47
CA PHE A 173 17.15 -5.00 9.03
C PHE A 173 18.11 -4.99 10.22
N SER A 174 17.83 -4.21 11.26
CA SER A 174 18.67 -4.16 12.46
C SER A 174 18.66 -5.47 13.23
N VAL A 175 17.51 -6.16 13.33
CA VAL A 175 17.43 -7.48 13.98
C VAL A 175 18.25 -8.52 13.23
N ILE A 176 18.10 -8.59 11.90
CA ILE A 176 18.86 -9.54 11.06
C ILE A 176 20.35 -9.24 11.11
N ALA A 177 20.74 -7.97 10.94
CA ALA A 177 22.13 -7.55 10.97
C ALA A 177 22.76 -7.78 12.35
N ALA A 178 22.03 -7.47 13.44
CA ALA A 178 22.50 -7.70 14.80
C ALA A 178 22.68 -9.18 15.11
N ALA A 179 21.78 -10.06 14.66
CA ALA A 179 21.93 -11.49 14.86
C ALA A 179 23.21 -12.04 14.22
N ILE A 180 23.54 -11.59 13.00
CA ILE A 180 24.76 -11.98 12.30
C ILE A 180 25.98 -11.34 12.97
N SER A 181 25.95 -10.04 13.24
CA SER A 181 27.07 -9.33 13.88
C SER A 181 27.36 -9.85 15.28
N TYR A 182 26.35 -10.27 16.06
CA TYR A 182 26.58 -10.83 17.40
C TYR A 182 27.42 -12.11 17.35
N LEU A 183 27.33 -12.90 16.28
CA LEU A 183 28.08 -14.14 16.13
C LEU A 183 29.54 -13.90 15.71
N PHE A 184 29.79 -12.91 14.85
CA PHE A 184 31.09 -12.72 14.20
C PHE A 184 31.86 -11.47 14.67
N TRP A 185 31.15 -10.37 14.95
CA TRP A 185 31.71 -9.05 15.28
C TRP A 185 30.83 -8.27 16.29
N PRO A 186 30.77 -8.70 17.58
CA PRO A 186 29.90 -8.08 18.59
C PRO A 186 30.16 -6.58 18.76
N GLU A 187 31.40 -6.12 18.56
CA GLU A 187 31.79 -4.72 18.65
C GLU A 187 31.11 -3.83 17.60
N MET A 188 30.54 -4.40 16.53
CA MET A 188 29.82 -3.65 15.51
C MET A 188 28.35 -3.40 15.82
N LEU A 189 27.77 -4.08 16.81
CA LEU A 189 26.31 -4.09 17.02
C LEU A 189 25.72 -2.70 17.13
N ALA A 190 26.31 -1.85 17.98
CA ALA A 190 25.85 -0.47 18.18
C ALA A 190 26.00 0.36 16.90
N SER A 191 27.20 0.37 16.31
CA SER A 191 27.52 1.17 15.13
C SER A 191 26.67 0.79 13.92
N LEU A 192 26.48 -0.52 13.69
CA LEU A 192 25.68 -1.02 12.58
C LEU A 192 24.19 -0.72 12.78
N THR A 193 23.68 -0.83 14.01
CA THR A 193 22.30 -0.45 14.33
C THR A 193 22.09 1.05 14.06
N VAL A 194 22.97 1.92 14.58
CA VAL A 194 22.89 3.37 14.34
C VAL A 194 22.94 3.67 12.84
N LEU A 195 23.81 3.00 12.09
CA LEU A 195 23.92 3.16 10.65
C LEU A 195 22.63 2.77 9.91
N ILE A 196 22.07 1.58 10.20
CA ILE A 196 20.83 1.10 9.58
C ILE A 196 19.69 2.09 9.81
N TRP A 197 19.51 2.54 11.04
CA TRP A 197 18.45 3.49 11.41
C TRP A 197 18.67 4.86 10.78
N SER A 198 19.90 5.37 10.79
CA SER A 198 20.25 6.67 10.20
C SER A 198 20.03 6.69 8.69
N VAL A 199 20.52 5.65 7.98
CA VAL A 199 20.34 5.53 6.52
C VAL A 199 18.86 5.39 6.17
N SER A 200 18.11 4.56 6.90
CA SER A 200 16.67 4.39 6.66
C SER A 200 15.90 5.70 6.88
N LEU A 201 16.16 6.40 7.99
CA LEU A 201 15.55 7.71 8.26
C LEU A 201 15.90 8.72 7.18
N PHE A 202 17.18 8.82 6.80
CA PHE A 202 17.64 9.75 5.78
C PHE A 202 16.94 9.53 4.44
N ILE A 203 16.86 8.29 3.99
CA ILE A 203 16.17 7.90 2.76
C ILE A 203 14.71 8.36 2.79
N PHE A 204 13.93 8.00 3.81
CA PHE A 204 12.50 8.33 3.82
C PHE A 204 12.22 9.81 4.13
N LEU A 205 13.04 10.48 4.96
CA LEU A 205 12.85 11.90 5.28
C LEU A 205 13.14 12.79 4.07
N LEU A 206 14.24 12.51 3.35
CA LEU A 206 14.63 13.27 2.15
C LEU A 206 13.88 12.84 0.89
N PHE A 207 12.97 11.86 0.98
CA PHE A 207 12.18 11.36 -0.13
C PHE A 207 11.60 12.46 -1.06
N PRO A 208 10.98 13.55 -0.58
CA PRO A 208 10.45 14.58 -1.47
C PRO A 208 11.51 15.23 -2.35
N LEU A 209 12.72 15.43 -1.83
CA LEU A 209 13.80 16.09 -2.54
C LEU A 209 14.19 15.27 -3.75
N TYR A 210 14.41 13.96 -3.57
CA TYR A 210 14.85 13.10 -4.66
C TYR A 210 13.74 12.42 -5.47
N SER A 211 12.49 12.44 -4.99
CA SER A 211 11.36 11.79 -5.66
C SER A 211 11.09 12.31 -7.07
N ILE A 212 11.49 13.55 -7.37
CA ILE A 212 11.34 14.17 -8.70
C ILE A 212 12.27 13.51 -9.73
N TRP A 213 13.43 13.03 -9.30
CA TRP A 213 14.41 12.34 -10.16
C TRP A 213 14.19 10.83 -10.24
N LEU A 214 13.25 10.28 -9.45
CA LEU A 214 12.87 8.88 -9.60
C LEU A 214 12.21 8.67 -10.96
N ASN A 215 12.73 7.73 -11.74
CA ASN A 215 12.10 7.31 -12.99
C ASN A 215 11.22 6.07 -12.74
N PRO A 216 9.90 6.23 -12.52
CA PRO A 216 9.00 5.10 -12.24
C PRO A 216 8.82 4.16 -13.45
N LYS A 217 9.26 4.56 -14.66
CA LYS A 217 9.21 3.73 -15.87
C LYS A 217 10.53 3.02 -16.16
N LYS A 218 11.52 3.06 -15.25
CA LYS A 218 12.81 2.36 -15.43
C LYS A 218 12.59 0.86 -15.64
N LYS A 219 13.21 0.30 -16.71
CA LYS A 219 13.19 -1.14 -16.99
C LYS A 219 13.96 -1.90 -15.90
N ARG A 220 13.37 -3.00 -15.44
CA ARG A 220 13.93 -3.86 -14.39
C ARG A 220 15.23 -4.52 -14.88
N THR A 221 16.22 -4.65 -14.02
CA THR A 221 17.44 -5.44 -14.31
C THR A 221 17.10 -6.94 -14.24
N SER A 222 17.77 -7.80 -15.02
CA SER A 222 17.48 -9.26 -14.99
C SER A 222 17.62 -9.87 -13.58
N PHE A 223 18.56 -9.35 -12.78
CA PHE A 223 18.85 -9.82 -11.42
C PHE A 223 17.77 -9.46 -10.40
N SER A 224 17.16 -8.28 -10.52
CA SER A 224 16.10 -7.87 -9.59
C SER A 224 14.84 -8.73 -9.73
N LYS A 225 14.67 -9.54 -10.79
CA LYS A 225 13.55 -10.50 -10.93
C LYS A 225 13.40 -11.46 -9.75
N TYR A 226 14.51 -11.80 -9.09
CA TYR A 226 14.55 -12.77 -8.00
C TYR A 226 14.37 -12.14 -6.61
N THR A 227 14.41 -10.81 -6.49
CA THR A 227 14.23 -10.09 -5.23
C THR A 227 12.80 -9.53 -5.13
N VAL A 228 12.09 -9.89 -4.05
CA VAL A 228 10.71 -9.45 -3.77
C VAL A 228 10.65 -8.05 -3.17
N VAL A 229 11.77 -7.58 -2.62
CA VAL A 229 11.86 -6.33 -1.83
C VAL A 229 12.87 -5.33 -2.41
N PHE A 230 13.91 -5.82 -3.09
CA PHE A 230 15.01 -4.99 -3.56
C PHE A 230 14.93 -4.76 -5.08
N ASP A 231 15.10 -3.53 -5.51
CA ASP A 231 15.38 -3.18 -6.91
C ASP A 231 16.88 -2.91 -7.08
N ILE A 232 17.68 -3.98 -7.00
CA ILE A 232 19.15 -3.88 -7.08
C ILE A 232 19.52 -3.43 -8.50
N GLY A 233 19.86 -2.15 -8.62
CA GLY A 233 20.37 -1.56 -9.85
C GLY A 233 21.80 -2.03 -10.13
N ARG A 234 22.18 -2.04 -11.42
CA ARG A 234 23.57 -2.32 -11.83
C ARG A 234 24.57 -1.32 -11.24
N ILE A 235 24.15 -0.07 -11.06
CA ILE A 235 25.02 1.01 -10.56
C ILE A 235 25.37 0.82 -9.07
N PRO A 236 24.42 0.67 -8.13
CA PRO A 236 24.76 0.38 -6.73
C PRO A 236 25.63 -0.87 -6.57
N LEU A 237 25.35 -1.93 -7.32
CA LEU A 237 26.15 -3.16 -7.31
C LEU A 237 27.59 -2.91 -7.81
N ALA A 238 27.74 -2.18 -8.92
CA ALA A 238 29.07 -1.86 -9.46
C ALA A 238 29.88 -0.98 -8.50
N ILE A 239 29.25 0.02 -7.88
CA ILE A 239 29.88 0.86 -6.86
C ILE A 239 30.32 0.00 -5.66
N TRP A 240 29.48 -0.92 -5.21
CA TRP A 240 29.82 -1.83 -4.12
C TRP A 240 30.98 -2.77 -4.48
N MET A 241 31.01 -3.31 -5.70
CA MET A 241 32.13 -4.13 -6.17
C MET A 241 33.45 -3.35 -6.23
N VAL A 242 33.42 -2.11 -6.73
CA VAL A 242 34.59 -1.23 -6.72
C VAL A 242 35.05 -0.95 -5.29
N PHE A 243 34.11 -0.65 -4.38
CA PHE A 243 34.41 -0.48 -2.96
C PHE A 243 35.07 -1.72 -2.35
N MET A 244 34.59 -2.94 -2.66
CA MET A 244 35.20 -4.18 -2.19
C MET A 244 36.62 -4.38 -2.71
N VAL A 245 36.89 -4.06 -3.99
CA VAL A 245 38.25 -4.13 -4.55
C VAL A 245 39.18 -3.14 -3.86
N LEU A 246 38.73 -1.90 -3.66
CA LEU A 246 39.50 -0.87 -2.95
C LEU A 246 39.79 -1.27 -1.50
N LEU A 247 38.81 -1.88 -0.82
CA LEU A 247 38.96 -2.38 0.55
C LEU A 247 40.04 -3.48 0.63
N VAL A 248 40.07 -4.41 -0.33
CA VAL A 248 41.08 -5.46 -0.41
C VAL A 248 42.47 -4.87 -0.67
N ILE A 249 42.59 -3.92 -1.60
CA ILE A 249 43.86 -3.25 -1.91
C ILE A 249 44.39 -2.51 -0.67
N TYR A 250 43.53 -1.73 -0.01
CA TYR A 250 43.87 -0.98 1.19
C TYR A 250 44.36 -1.90 2.32
N SER A 251 43.61 -2.97 2.61
CA SER A 251 43.98 -3.97 3.61
C SER A 251 45.29 -4.68 3.29
N SER A 252 45.60 -4.88 2.01
CA SER A 252 46.89 -5.46 1.57
C SER A 252 48.06 -4.49 1.73
N MET A 253 47.83 -3.18 1.63
CA MET A 253 48.87 -2.15 1.74
C MET A 253 49.24 -1.80 3.18
N GLU A 254 48.26 -1.81 4.11
CA GLU A 254 48.51 -1.55 5.54
C GLU A 254 49.12 -2.74 6.29
N GLY A 255 49.25 -3.91 5.65
CA GLY A 255 49.83 -5.11 6.25
C GLY A 255 48.89 -5.89 7.18
N ASP A 256 47.71 -5.36 7.49
CA ASP A 256 46.64 -6.01 8.27
C ASP A 256 45.68 -6.78 7.35
N GLY A 257 46.22 -7.55 6.39
CA GLY A 257 45.50 -8.35 5.38
C GLY A 257 44.59 -9.45 5.94
N SER A 258 44.16 -9.31 7.19
CA SER A 258 43.24 -10.19 7.88
C SER A 258 41.91 -10.23 7.14
N TRP A 259 41.54 -11.43 6.70
CA TRP A 259 40.22 -11.73 6.17
C TRP A 259 39.08 -11.24 7.08
N GLY A 260 39.33 -11.14 8.40
CA GLY A 260 38.38 -10.58 9.35
C GLY A 260 38.01 -9.12 9.06
N TYR A 261 38.98 -8.27 8.73
CA TYR A 261 38.73 -6.85 8.41
C TYR A 261 37.88 -6.69 7.13
N ILE A 262 38.26 -7.42 6.07
CA ILE A 262 37.57 -7.39 4.78
C ILE A 262 36.12 -7.88 4.93
N LEU A 263 35.91 -9.00 5.63
CA LEU A 263 34.57 -9.55 5.86
C LEU A 263 33.70 -8.62 6.70
N ARG A 264 34.28 -7.99 7.73
CA ARG A 264 33.58 -7.06 8.62
C ARG A 264 33.03 -5.84 7.87
N TRP A 265 33.87 -5.15 7.11
CA TRP A 265 33.47 -3.98 6.34
C TRP A 265 32.69 -4.33 5.07
N GLY A 266 32.95 -5.50 4.49
CA GLY A 266 32.15 -6.08 3.42
C GLY A 266 30.70 -6.34 3.86
N PHE A 267 30.50 -6.90 5.04
CA PHE A 267 29.17 -7.10 5.61
C PHE A 267 28.45 -5.77 5.88
N ALA A 268 29.13 -4.80 6.52
CA ALA A 268 28.56 -3.48 6.79
C ALA A 268 28.10 -2.76 5.50
N SER A 269 28.96 -2.76 4.48
CA SER A 269 28.67 -2.13 3.20
C SER A 269 27.58 -2.87 2.42
N LEU A 270 27.50 -4.21 2.53
CA LEU A 270 26.41 -4.99 1.95
C LEU A 270 25.06 -4.64 2.60
N VAL A 271 25.02 -4.47 3.93
CA VAL A 271 23.81 -4.03 4.64
C VAL A 271 23.35 -2.66 4.12
N VAL A 272 24.27 -1.70 3.98
CA VAL A 272 23.95 -0.38 3.41
C VAL A 272 23.45 -0.49 1.97
N LEU A 273 24.10 -1.31 1.14
CA LEU A 273 23.69 -1.57 -0.24
C LEU A 273 22.24 -2.09 -0.30
N LEU A 274 21.88 -3.03 0.57
CA LEU A 274 20.53 -3.60 0.63
C LEU A 274 19.50 -2.53 1.01
N ILE A 275 19.77 -1.69 2.01
CA ILE A 275 18.86 -0.62 2.44
C ILE A 275 18.66 0.41 1.30
N ILE A 276 19.73 0.82 0.63
CA ILE A 276 19.65 1.76 -0.51
C ILE A 276 18.90 1.12 -1.69
N SER A 277 19.01 -0.20 -1.85
CA SER A 277 18.37 -0.95 -2.92
C SER A 277 16.92 -1.34 -2.62
N LEU A 278 16.34 -0.88 -1.51
CA LEU A 278 14.91 -1.10 -1.22
C LEU A 278 14.03 -0.55 -2.35
N ASP A 279 12.95 -1.26 -2.67
CA ASP A 279 11.90 -0.72 -3.54
C ASP A 279 11.14 0.41 -2.81
N LEU A 280 11.72 1.61 -2.87
CA LEU A 280 11.15 2.83 -2.30
C LEU A 280 9.83 3.18 -2.97
N THR A 281 9.67 2.90 -4.26
CA THR A 281 8.41 3.17 -4.95
C THR A 281 7.27 2.27 -4.48
N GLY A 282 7.57 1.02 -4.10
CA GLY A 282 6.63 0.11 -3.46
C GLY A 282 6.38 0.42 -1.98
N SER A 283 7.34 1.08 -1.33
CA SER A 283 7.27 1.50 0.08
C SER A 283 6.58 2.84 0.30
N THR A 284 6.17 3.52 -0.78
CA THR A 284 5.43 4.79 -0.69
C THR A 284 4.07 4.69 -1.37
N PRO A 285 3.02 5.35 -0.84
CA PRO A 285 1.68 5.28 -1.44
C PRO A 285 1.53 6.18 -2.68
N VAL A 286 2.59 6.93 -3.04
CA VAL A 286 2.56 7.97 -4.08
C VAL A 286 3.21 7.53 -5.39
N PHE A 287 3.83 6.35 -5.42
CA PHE A 287 4.34 5.69 -6.61
C PHE A 287 3.78 4.26 -6.72
N LYS A 288 3.91 3.68 -7.92
CA LYS A 288 3.70 2.25 -8.13
C LYS A 288 5.06 1.56 -7.95
N SER A 289 5.06 0.43 -7.25
CA SER A 289 6.25 -0.42 -7.09
C SER A 289 6.99 -0.66 -8.41
N GLY A 290 8.31 -0.50 -8.36
CA GLY A 290 9.26 -0.76 -9.44
C GLY A 290 9.36 -2.24 -9.78
N LEU A 291 8.91 -3.12 -8.88
CA LEU A 291 8.96 -4.57 -9.02
C LEU A 291 7.79 -5.14 -9.85
N HIS A 292 6.82 -4.30 -10.24
CA HIS A 292 5.63 -4.71 -10.99
C HIS A 292 5.55 -4.00 -12.34
N ASP A 293 5.33 -4.76 -13.42
CA ASP A 293 5.30 -4.22 -14.79
C ASP A 293 4.04 -3.40 -15.08
N ASP A 294 3.00 -3.53 -14.25
CA ASP A 294 1.87 -2.61 -14.15
C ASP A 294 2.28 -1.12 -14.15
N ARG A 295 3.48 -0.79 -13.66
CA ARG A 295 3.99 0.59 -13.63
C ARG A 295 4.20 1.19 -15.03
N LEU A 296 4.34 0.35 -16.05
CA LEU A 296 4.52 0.73 -17.44
C LEU A 296 3.18 0.99 -18.15
N LEU A 297 2.06 0.55 -17.56
CA LEU A 297 0.74 0.77 -18.11
C LEU A 297 0.31 2.22 -17.91
N ASP A 298 -0.44 2.76 -18.87
CA ASP A 298 -1.08 4.06 -18.75
C ASP A 298 -2.61 3.89 -18.74
N VAL A 299 -3.31 4.70 -17.95
CA VAL A 299 -4.78 4.68 -17.88
C VAL A 299 -5.32 5.55 -19.01
N VAL A 300 -6.19 4.98 -19.83
CA VAL A 300 -6.81 5.65 -20.97
C VAL A 300 -8.32 5.74 -20.75
N LEU A 301 -8.89 6.90 -21.05
CA LEU A 301 -10.32 7.17 -21.00
C LEU A 301 -10.91 7.19 -22.41
N ASN A 302 -11.93 6.37 -22.65
CA ASN A 302 -12.79 6.43 -23.82
C ASN A 302 -13.95 7.38 -23.54
N LYS A 303 -13.91 8.58 -24.14
CA LYS A 303 -14.96 9.61 -23.99
C LYS A 303 -16.33 9.14 -24.49
N GLY A 304 -16.39 8.35 -25.56
CA GLY A 304 -17.65 7.84 -26.13
C GLY A 304 -18.42 6.91 -25.19
N LYS A 305 -17.71 6.19 -24.30
CA LYS A 305 -18.32 5.36 -23.24
C LYS A 305 -18.56 6.10 -21.93
N CYS A 306 -17.97 7.29 -21.75
CA CYS A 306 -18.08 8.02 -20.49
C CYS A 306 -19.48 8.62 -20.35
N ARG A 307 -20.02 8.56 -19.13
CA ARG A 307 -21.30 9.16 -18.73
C ARG A 307 -21.19 9.99 -17.45
N GLY A 308 -19.98 10.35 -17.05
CA GLY A 308 -19.77 11.30 -15.96
C GLY A 308 -20.14 10.79 -14.56
N ALA A 309 -20.19 9.47 -14.33
CA ALA A 309 -20.63 8.89 -13.05
C ALA A 309 -19.77 9.21 -11.81
N GLY A 310 -18.60 9.84 -11.98
CA GLY A 310 -17.79 10.31 -10.85
C GLY A 310 -17.03 9.26 -10.04
N LEU A 311 -17.27 7.95 -10.20
CA LEU A 311 -16.56 6.95 -9.39
C LEU A 311 -15.02 6.99 -9.56
N CYS A 312 -14.52 7.34 -10.76
CA CYS A 312 -13.08 7.52 -10.97
C CYS A 312 -12.48 8.65 -10.13
N LEU A 313 -13.23 9.73 -9.91
CA LEU A 313 -12.87 10.83 -9.02
C LEU A 313 -12.90 10.37 -7.55
N GLU A 314 -13.94 9.64 -7.17
CA GLU A 314 -14.17 9.17 -5.81
C GLU A 314 -13.12 8.17 -5.31
N VAL A 315 -12.61 7.29 -6.18
CA VAL A 315 -11.65 6.26 -5.77
C VAL A 315 -10.19 6.59 -6.13
N CYS A 316 -9.90 7.73 -6.77
CA CYS A 316 -8.54 8.08 -7.15
C CYS A 316 -7.74 8.67 -5.98
N PRO A 317 -6.73 7.95 -5.43
CA PRO A 317 -5.95 8.44 -4.29
C PRO A 317 -5.00 9.59 -4.63
N ARG A 318 -4.82 9.89 -5.93
CA ARG A 318 -3.89 10.90 -6.45
C ARG A 318 -4.60 12.09 -7.10
N ASN A 319 -5.92 12.14 -6.97
CA ASN A 319 -6.77 13.19 -7.53
C ASN A 319 -6.49 13.43 -9.03
N CYS A 320 -6.40 12.36 -9.82
CA CYS A 320 -6.04 12.47 -11.24
C CYS A 320 -7.18 12.93 -12.15
N PHE A 321 -8.43 12.80 -11.70
CA PHE A 321 -9.63 13.02 -12.50
C PHE A 321 -10.33 14.33 -12.14
N ASP A 322 -11.00 14.90 -13.13
CA ASP A 322 -12.06 15.90 -12.97
C ASP A 322 -13.31 15.39 -13.70
N VAL A 323 -14.51 15.82 -13.29
CA VAL A 323 -15.78 15.37 -13.87
C VAL A 323 -16.62 16.61 -14.15
N ASP A 324 -16.95 16.80 -15.42
CA ASP A 324 -17.83 17.86 -15.86
C ASP A 324 -19.27 17.34 -15.90
N THR A 325 -20.12 17.96 -15.10
CA THR A 325 -21.54 17.62 -14.97
C THR A 325 -22.37 18.12 -16.15
N SER A 326 -21.90 19.14 -16.88
CA SER A 326 -22.61 19.67 -18.06
C SER A 326 -22.44 18.76 -19.28
N THR A 327 -21.23 18.25 -19.50
CA THR A 327 -20.91 17.35 -20.61
C THR A 327 -20.98 15.88 -20.24
N HIS A 328 -21.35 15.57 -18.99
CA HIS A 328 -21.37 14.22 -18.40
C HIS A 328 -20.11 13.41 -18.74
N THR A 329 -18.94 14.04 -18.64
CA THR A 329 -17.68 13.46 -19.09
C THR A 329 -16.58 13.68 -18.07
N ALA A 330 -15.78 12.63 -17.81
CA ALA A 330 -14.58 12.73 -17.00
C ALA A 330 -13.39 13.20 -17.84
N SER A 331 -12.39 13.79 -17.19
CA SER A 331 -11.08 14.10 -17.77
C SER A 331 -9.99 13.68 -16.79
N MET A 332 -8.75 13.52 -17.27
CA MET A 332 -7.61 13.12 -16.45
C MET A 332 -6.42 14.10 -16.60
N PRO A 333 -6.60 15.38 -16.23
CA PRO A 333 -5.58 16.41 -16.47
C PRO A 333 -4.29 16.17 -15.67
N ARG A 334 -4.37 15.43 -14.57
CA ARG A 334 -3.25 15.14 -13.66
C ARG A 334 -2.76 13.70 -13.83
N SER A 335 -2.71 13.22 -15.06
CA SER A 335 -2.34 11.83 -15.41
C SER A 335 -0.93 11.45 -14.98
N ASN A 336 0.00 12.41 -14.97
CA ASN A 336 1.37 12.26 -14.48
C ASN A 336 1.46 11.81 -13.01
N ARG A 337 0.44 12.09 -12.18
CA ARG A 337 0.39 11.67 -10.77
C ARG A 337 -0.16 10.25 -10.57
N CYS A 338 -0.58 9.58 -11.63
CA CYS A 338 -1.26 8.29 -11.56
C CYS A 338 -0.32 7.17 -11.04
N VAL A 339 -0.76 6.47 -10.00
CA VAL A 339 -0.06 5.31 -9.44
C VAL A 339 -0.51 3.97 -10.03
N ARG A 340 -1.33 3.98 -11.09
CA ARG A 340 -1.72 2.78 -11.85
C ARG A 340 -2.31 1.67 -10.95
N CYS A 341 -3.03 2.09 -9.91
CA CYS A 341 -3.72 1.20 -8.98
C CYS A 341 -4.94 0.52 -9.61
N GLY A 342 -5.49 1.06 -10.71
CA GLY A 342 -6.60 0.48 -11.45
C GLY A 342 -7.97 0.58 -10.76
N ALA A 343 -8.07 1.22 -9.59
CA ALA A 343 -9.35 1.40 -8.89
C ALA A 343 -10.42 2.05 -9.79
N CYS A 344 -10.05 3.09 -10.54
CA CYS A 344 -10.96 3.76 -11.46
C CYS A 344 -11.47 2.85 -12.60
N ILE A 345 -10.68 1.86 -13.02
CA ILE A 345 -11.06 0.87 -14.04
C ILE A 345 -12.03 -0.15 -13.44
N VAL A 346 -11.71 -0.68 -12.25
CA VAL A 346 -12.57 -1.65 -11.54
C VAL A 346 -13.95 -1.04 -11.28
N GLN A 347 -14.01 0.20 -10.79
CA GLN A 347 -15.26 0.83 -10.37
C GLN A 347 -16.09 1.44 -11.51
N CYS A 348 -15.54 1.68 -12.71
CA CYS A 348 -16.26 2.44 -13.74
C CYS A 348 -17.59 1.78 -14.19
N PRO A 349 -18.71 2.53 -14.18
CA PRO A 349 -20.03 2.22 -14.71
C PRO A 349 -20.14 1.49 -16.04
N PHE A 350 -19.33 2.04 -16.93
CA PHE A 350 -19.57 2.05 -18.35
C PHE A 350 -18.36 1.53 -19.09
N ASP A 351 -17.41 0.94 -18.35
CA ASP A 351 -16.18 0.38 -18.89
C ASP A 351 -15.43 1.38 -19.78
N ALA A 352 -15.46 2.65 -19.37
CA ALA A 352 -14.88 3.78 -20.11
C ALA A 352 -13.37 3.93 -19.87
N LEU A 353 -12.82 3.30 -18.84
CA LEU A 353 -11.39 3.39 -18.50
C LEU A 353 -10.71 2.06 -18.75
N SER A 354 -9.50 2.04 -19.29
CA SER A 354 -8.72 0.82 -19.55
C SER A 354 -7.24 1.08 -19.34
N PHE A 355 -6.43 0.02 -19.24
CA PHE A 355 -4.97 0.18 -19.32
C PHE A 355 -4.51 0.07 -20.77
N LYS A 356 -3.44 0.80 -21.11
CA LYS A 356 -2.72 0.70 -22.38
C LYS A 356 -1.27 0.31 -22.09
N SER A 357 -0.78 -0.72 -22.76
CA SER A 357 0.62 -1.15 -22.66
C SER A 357 1.54 -0.22 -23.47
N PRO A 358 2.88 -0.26 -23.22
CA PRO A 358 3.84 0.46 -24.05
C PRO A 358 3.78 0.06 -25.54
N GLY A 359 3.46 -1.21 -25.84
CA GLY A 359 3.25 -1.71 -27.21
C GLY A 359 1.94 -1.24 -27.86
N GLY A 360 1.11 -0.48 -27.13
CA GLY A 360 -0.13 0.09 -27.63
C GLY A 360 -1.37 -0.77 -27.40
N HIS A 361 -1.21 -2.00 -26.93
CA HIS A 361 -2.31 -2.93 -26.65
C HIS A 361 -3.19 -2.43 -25.50
N LEU A 362 -4.51 -2.48 -25.69
CA LEU A 362 -5.49 -2.12 -24.68
C LEU A 362 -5.87 -3.33 -23.83
N ILE A 363 -5.78 -3.18 -22.51
CA ILE A 363 -6.23 -4.17 -21.54
C ILE A 363 -7.62 -3.76 -21.03
N PRO A 364 -8.68 -4.50 -21.40
CA PRO A 364 -10.05 -4.13 -21.07
C PRO A 364 -10.39 -4.31 -19.59
N PRO A 365 -11.44 -3.62 -19.08
CA PRO A 365 -11.83 -3.65 -17.66
C PRO A 365 -12.15 -5.05 -17.14
N ALA A 366 -12.78 -5.89 -17.96
CA ALA A 366 -13.13 -7.26 -17.59
C ALA A 366 -11.89 -8.09 -17.18
N ILE A 367 -10.77 -7.93 -17.90
CA ILE A 367 -9.50 -8.58 -17.56
C ILE A 367 -8.97 -8.02 -16.24
N ILE A 368 -9.01 -6.70 -16.05
CA ILE A 368 -8.55 -6.07 -14.81
C ILE A 368 -9.36 -6.54 -13.59
N ARG A 369 -10.69 -6.64 -13.71
CA ARG A 369 -11.55 -7.17 -12.64
C ARG A 369 -11.30 -8.65 -12.35
N LYS A 370 -10.88 -9.45 -13.33
CA LYS A 370 -10.59 -10.87 -13.10
C LYS A 370 -9.19 -11.10 -12.54
N TYR A 371 -8.16 -10.56 -13.18
CA TYR A 371 -6.76 -10.91 -12.89
C TYR A 371 -6.11 -10.04 -11.83
N LYS A 372 -6.51 -8.77 -11.71
CA LYS A 372 -6.00 -7.91 -10.62
C LYS A 372 -6.54 -8.34 -9.26
N LEU A 373 -7.68 -9.02 -9.24
CA LEU A 373 -8.31 -9.54 -8.02
C LEU A 373 -7.81 -10.93 -7.61
N ASN A 374 -7.11 -11.64 -8.49
CA ASN A 374 -6.65 -13.01 -8.28
C ASN A 374 -5.12 -13.06 -8.24
N LEU A 375 -4.53 -12.87 -7.06
CA LEU A 375 -3.07 -13.04 -6.89
C LEU A 375 -2.58 -14.50 -7.00
N ILE A 376 -3.47 -15.46 -7.16
CA ILE A 376 -3.15 -16.88 -7.30
C ILE A 376 -2.99 -17.28 -8.79
N GLY A 377 -3.42 -16.42 -9.74
CA GLY A 377 -3.20 -16.63 -11.17
C GLY A 377 -1.89 -16.00 -11.64
N LYS A 378 -1.14 -16.66 -12.54
CA LYS A 378 0.05 -16.10 -13.21
C LYS A 378 -0.22 -14.64 -13.62
N ARG A 379 0.50 -13.69 -13.03
CA ARG A 379 0.44 -12.26 -13.37
C ARG A 379 1.12 -11.96 -14.72
N MET A 380 0.69 -12.61 -15.79
CA MET A 380 1.05 -12.19 -17.14
C MET A 380 -0.21 -12.21 -17.97
N ILE A 381 -0.80 -11.03 -18.16
CA ILE A 381 -1.27 -10.73 -19.51
C ILE A 381 0.04 -10.56 -20.25
N ASP A 382 0.35 -11.46 -21.19
CA ASP A 382 1.56 -11.32 -21.99
C ASP A 382 1.52 -9.93 -22.64
N ILE A 383 2.43 -9.07 -22.18
CA ILE A 383 2.67 -7.78 -22.81
C ILE A 383 3.64 -8.11 -23.92
N GLU A 384 3.10 -8.54 -25.06
CA GLU A 384 3.85 -8.56 -26.32
C GLU A 384 4.28 -7.14 -26.70
#